data_AF-A0A396SGM0-F1
#
_entry.id   AF-A0A396SGM0-F1
#
_cell.length_a   1.000
_cell.length_b   1.000
_cell.length_c   1.000
_cell.angle_alpha   90.00
_cell.angle_beta   90.00
_cell.angle_gamma   90.00
#
_symmetry.space_group_name_H-M   'P 1'
#
loop_
_entity.id
_entity.type
_entity.pdbx_description
1 polymer ?
#
loop_
_entity_poly.entity_id
_entity_poly.type
_entity_poly.pdbx_seq_one_letter_code
_entity_poly.pdbx_strand_id
1 'polypeptide(L)'
;MKIQKTYSAEEFADKVGEKVGNIRLFRKYARKFGLIDNHEVLTEDFLPAWDIAQKLHYQKGVKWENAIKHGLSEEFGIPENESTFETEIVGANIIEHKLDEIIEYLKRITIALENKA
;
A
#
# COMPACT_ATOMS: atom_id res chain seq x y z
N MET A 1 13.26 -30.06 8.13
CA MET A 1 12.71 -28.87 8.80
C MET A 1 13.26 -27.65 8.06
N LYS A 2 12.44 -26.97 7.24
CA LYS A 2 12.87 -25.70 6.62
C LYS A 2 12.83 -24.64 7.72
N ILE A 3 13.96 -24.02 8.01
CA ILE A 3 14.00 -22.87 8.92
C ILE A 3 13.30 -21.74 8.19
N GLN A 4 12.15 -21.33 8.69
CA GLN A 4 11.41 -20.21 8.13
C GLN A 4 12.11 -18.93 8.58
N LYS A 5 12.55 -18.12 7.62
CA LYS A 5 13.26 -16.88 7.95
C LYS A 5 12.28 -15.88 8.54
N THR A 6 12.53 -15.47 9.77
CA THR A 6 11.76 -14.46 10.49
C THR A 6 12.42 -13.09 10.34
N TYR A 7 11.61 -12.04 10.40
CA TYR A 7 12.00 -10.65 10.22
C TYR A 7 11.39 -9.77 11.31
N SER A 8 12.24 -8.94 11.91
CA SER A 8 11.79 -7.72 12.57
C SER A 8 11.05 -6.79 11.59
N ALA A 9 10.38 -5.76 12.11
CA ALA A 9 9.70 -4.79 11.25
C ALA A 9 10.70 -4.02 10.37
N GLU A 10 11.90 -3.77 10.91
CA GLU A 10 13.01 -3.11 10.24
C GLU A 10 13.57 -4.00 9.12
N GLU A 11 13.89 -5.27 9.39
CA GLU A 11 14.40 -6.17 8.34
C GLU A 11 13.37 -6.44 7.24
N PHE A 12 12.08 -6.54 7.58
CA PHE A 12 11.03 -6.73 6.59
C PHE A 12 10.85 -5.46 5.74
N ALA A 13 10.93 -4.27 6.36
CA ALA A 13 10.89 -2.99 5.67
C ALA A 13 12.02 -2.85 4.64
N ASP A 14 13.24 -3.18 5.04
CA ASP A 14 14.40 -3.18 4.14
C ASP A 14 14.21 -4.18 2.99
N LYS A 15 13.67 -5.36 3.28
CA LYS A 15 13.41 -6.40 2.27
C LYS A 15 12.39 -5.97 1.22
N VAL A 16 11.35 -5.24 1.60
CA VAL A 16 10.28 -4.80 0.68
C VAL A 16 10.43 -3.36 0.20
N GLY A 17 11.49 -2.66 0.64
CA GLY A 17 11.80 -1.29 0.24
C GLY A 17 10.79 -0.25 0.74
N GLU A 18 10.19 -0.45 1.91
CA GLU A 18 9.11 0.40 2.42
C GLU A 18 9.43 1.05 3.77
N LYS A 19 8.65 2.08 4.16
CA LYS A 19 8.75 2.69 5.49
C LYS A 19 8.40 1.69 6.59
N VAL A 20 9.25 1.62 7.61
CA VAL A 20 9.04 0.81 8.84
C VAL A 20 7.67 1.06 9.48
N GLY A 21 7.15 2.29 9.43
CA GLY A 21 5.82 2.62 9.94
C GLY A 21 4.69 1.81 9.27
N ASN A 22 4.77 1.59 7.96
CA ASN A 22 3.79 0.80 7.22
C ASN A 22 3.91 -0.69 7.58
N ILE A 23 5.12 -1.19 7.78
CA ILE A 23 5.35 -2.58 8.22
C ILE A 23 4.86 -2.80 9.65
N ARG A 24 5.03 -1.81 10.55
CA ARG A 24 4.46 -1.85 11.89
C ARG A 24 2.93 -1.90 11.84
N LEU A 25 2.30 -1.17 10.92
CA LEU A 25 0.86 -1.24 10.69
C LEU A 25 0.42 -2.61 10.15
N PHE A 26 1.18 -3.17 9.20
CA PHE A 26 0.95 -4.51 8.66
C PHE A 26 1.01 -5.57 9.75
N ARG A 27 2.08 -5.57 10.56
CA ARG A 27 2.25 -6.45 11.70
C ARG A 27 1.12 -6.30 12.73
N LYS A 28 0.63 -5.07 12.95
CA LYS A 28 -0.53 -4.82 13.83
C LYS A 28 -1.79 -5.52 13.30
N TYR A 29 -2.05 -5.48 12.00
CA TYR A 29 -3.21 -6.16 11.42
C TYR A 29 -3.06 -7.67 11.37
N ALA A 30 -1.87 -8.19 11.08
CA ALA A 30 -1.58 -9.61 11.17
C ALA A 30 -1.91 -10.18 12.57
N ARG A 31 -1.55 -9.45 13.64
CA ARG A 31 -1.95 -9.82 15.01
C ARG A 31 -3.45 -9.74 15.26
N LYS A 32 -4.11 -8.69 14.77
CA LYS A 32 -5.56 -8.53 14.92
C LYS A 32 -6.33 -9.67 14.28
N PHE A 33 -5.83 -10.18 13.16
CA PHE A 33 -6.41 -11.32 12.45
C PHE A 33 -5.95 -12.68 13.01
N GLY A 34 -5.19 -12.70 14.10
CA GLY A 34 -4.71 -13.95 14.72
C GLY A 34 -3.69 -14.72 13.88
N LEU A 35 -3.04 -14.07 12.90
CA LEU A 35 -2.04 -14.70 12.05
C LEU A 35 -0.67 -14.82 12.74
N ILE A 36 -0.42 -13.97 13.73
CA ILE A 36 0.79 -13.99 14.58
C ILE A 36 0.43 -13.52 16.00
N ASP A 37 1.19 -14.00 16.97
CA ASP A 37 1.09 -13.53 18.36
C ASP A 37 1.81 -12.18 18.60
N ASN A 38 1.60 -11.59 19.78
CA ASN A 38 2.14 -10.27 20.13
C ASN A 38 3.66 -10.16 19.98
N HIS A 39 4.40 -11.23 20.32
CA HIS A 39 5.86 -11.24 20.26
C HIS A 39 6.41 -11.84 18.96
N GLU A 40 5.55 -12.42 18.13
CA GLU A 40 5.98 -13.04 16.88
C GLU A 40 6.38 -12.00 15.83
N VAL A 41 7.26 -12.46 14.96
CA VAL A 41 7.92 -11.72 13.89
C VAL A 41 7.33 -12.14 12.55
N LEU A 42 7.42 -11.25 11.55
CA LEU A 42 6.93 -11.57 10.22
C LEU A 42 7.83 -12.63 9.58
N THR A 43 7.27 -13.53 8.80
CA THR A 43 8.03 -14.52 8.02
C THR A 43 7.94 -14.22 6.53
N GLU A 44 8.67 -14.98 5.70
CA GLU A 44 8.54 -14.87 4.24
C GLU A 44 7.13 -15.14 3.72
N ASP A 45 6.32 -15.90 4.46
CA ASP A 45 4.93 -16.21 4.10
C ASP A 45 4.03 -14.96 4.04
N PHE A 46 4.46 -13.84 4.63
CA PHE A 46 3.73 -12.58 4.57
C PHE A 46 4.06 -11.73 3.33
N LEU A 47 5.06 -12.11 2.53
CA LEU A 47 5.45 -11.35 1.34
C LEU A 47 4.34 -11.30 0.27
N PRO A 48 3.61 -12.38 -0.03
CA PRO A 48 2.50 -12.33 -0.99
C PRO A 48 1.38 -11.37 -0.52
N ALA A 49 0.97 -11.47 0.76
CA ALA A 49 0.00 -10.56 1.36
C ALA A 49 0.46 -9.09 1.27
N TRP A 50 1.76 -8.84 1.48
CA TRP A 50 2.33 -7.51 1.35
C TRP A 50 2.32 -7.00 -0.11
N ASP A 51 2.66 -7.84 -1.08
CA ASP A 51 2.64 -7.49 -2.51
C ASP A 51 1.22 -7.10 -2.98
N ILE A 52 0.20 -7.83 -2.51
CA ILE A 52 -1.21 -7.49 -2.77
C ILE A 52 -1.54 -6.10 -2.20
N ALA A 53 -1.19 -5.85 -0.93
CA ALA A 53 -1.43 -4.56 -0.28
C ALA A 53 -0.70 -3.42 -1.00
N GLN A 54 0.55 -3.65 -1.40
CA GLN A 54 1.36 -2.67 -2.10
C GLN A 54 0.76 -2.31 -3.46
N LYS A 55 0.32 -3.31 -4.24
CA LYS A 55 -0.38 -3.11 -5.52
C LYS A 55 -1.66 -2.31 -5.35
N LEU A 56 -2.50 -2.64 -4.35
CA LEU A 56 -3.73 -1.90 -4.09
C LEU A 56 -3.46 -0.45 -3.72
N HIS A 57 -2.46 -0.19 -2.87
CA HIS A 57 -2.12 1.16 -2.48
C HIS A 57 -1.64 1.99 -3.67
N TYR A 58 -0.64 1.51 -4.40
CA TYR A 58 -0.01 2.31 -5.45
C TYR A 58 -0.80 2.34 -6.76
N GLN A 59 -1.48 1.27 -7.14
CA GLN A 59 -2.20 1.20 -8.40
C GLN A 59 -3.64 1.70 -8.28
N LYS A 60 -4.29 1.47 -7.14
CA LYS A 60 -5.71 1.83 -6.94
C LYS A 60 -5.91 2.99 -5.95
N GLY A 61 -4.84 3.56 -5.40
CA GLY A 61 -4.92 4.68 -4.46
C GLY A 61 -5.54 4.32 -3.11
N VAL A 62 -5.63 3.02 -2.77
CA VAL A 62 -6.27 2.56 -1.54
C VAL A 62 -5.41 2.96 -0.34
N LYS A 63 -6.01 3.48 0.73
CA LYS A 63 -5.28 3.78 1.99
C LYS A 63 -4.58 2.53 2.52
N TRP A 64 -3.36 2.68 3.03
CA TRP A 64 -2.54 1.57 3.53
C TRP A 64 -3.29 0.63 4.47
N GLU A 65 -4.09 1.17 5.40
CA GLU A 65 -4.89 0.35 6.31
C GLU A 65 -5.80 -0.64 5.57
N ASN A 66 -6.54 -0.18 4.56
CA ASN A 66 -7.48 -1.01 3.82
C ASN A 66 -6.75 -1.96 2.87
N ALA A 67 -5.68 -1.50 2.24
CA ALA A 67 -4.86 -2.32 1.37
C ALA A 67 -4.19 -3.48 2.14
N ILE A 68 -3.69 -3.21 3.35
CA ILE A 68 -3.09 -4.21 4.24
C ILE A 68 -4.12 -5.23 4.71
N LYS A 69 -5.29 -4.77 5.18
CA LYS A 69 -6.38 -5.67 5.59
C LYS A 69 -6.75 -6.60 4.43
N HIS A 70 -6.93 -6.05 3.24
CA HIS A 70 -7.24 -6.84 2.04
C HIS A 70 -6.14 -7.85 1.72
N GLY A 71 -4.87 -7.42 1.66
CA GLY A 71 -3.78 -8.33 1.33
C GLY A 71 -3.63 -9.49 2.31
N LEU A 72 -3.82 -9.24 3.61
CA LEU A 72 -3.85 -10.29 4.62
C LEU A 72 -5.08 -11.20 4.49
N SER A 73 -6.26 -10.62 4.26
CA SER A 73 -7.50 -11.40 4.09
C SER A 73 -7.46 -12.29 2.86
N GLU A 74 -6.97 -11.78 1.73
CA GLU A 74 -6.88 -12.51 0.46
C GLU A 74 -5.86 -13.66 0.57
N GLU A 75 -4.66 -13.39 1.08
CA GLU A 75 -3.60 -14.42 1.17
C GLU A 75 -3.92 -15.51 2.18
N PHE A 76 -4.50 -15.15 3.34
CA PHE A 76 -4.75 -16.10 4.44
C PHE A 76 -6.21 -16.56 4.54
N GLY A 77 -7.07 -16.15 3.61
CA GLY A 77 -8.49 -16.57 3.57
C GLY A 77 -9.33 -16.08 4.74
N ILE A 78 -9.04 -14.89 5.27
CA ILE A 78 -9.80 -14.31 6.40
C ILE A 78 -11.07 -13.65 5.86
N PRO A 79 -12.26 -13.97 6.39
CA PRO A 79 -13.53 -13.41 5.91
C PRO A 79 -13.55 -11.87 5.98
N GLU A 80 -13.95 -11.20 4.90
CA GLU A 80 -13.98 -9.73 4.80
C GLU A 80 -14.90 -9.03 5.80
N ASN A 81 -15.75 -9.75 6.55
CA ASN A 81 -16.71 -9.17 7.51
C ASN A 81 -16.06 -8.47 8.72
N GLU A 82 -14.75 -8.67 8.97
CA GLU A 82 -13.97 -7.88 9.96
C GLU A 82 -13.18 -6.72 9.34
N SER A 83 -13.23 -6.61 8.00
CA SER A 83 -12.62 -5.55 7.22
C SER A 83 -13.73 -4.59 6.77
N THR A 84 -14.05 -3.60 7.60
CA THR A 84 -14.83 -2.44 7.16
C THR A 84 -14.08 -1.73 6.02
N PHE A 85 -14.41 -2.09 4.79
CA PHE A 85 -13.95 -1.43 3.58
C PHE A 85 -14.70 -0.11 3.42
N GLU A 86 -14.19 0.94 4.05
CA GLU A 86 -14.49 2.28 3.59
C GLU A 86 -13.63 2.57 2.37
N THR A 87 -14.15 2.18 1.20
CA THR A 87 -13.66 2.68 -0.08
C THR A 87 -14.06 4.14 -0.21
N GLU A 88 -13.36 5.01 0.51
CA GLU A 88 -13.26 6.41 0.09
C GLU A 88 -12.46 6.41 -1.21
N ILE A 89 -13.16 6.50 -2.34
CA ILE A 89 -12.58 6.73 -3.67
C ILE A 89 -11.97 8.13 -3.65
N VAL A 90 -10.81 8.25 -3.02
CA VAL A 90 -9.98 9.47 -3.02
C VAL A 90 -8.81 9.14 -3.93
N GLY A 91 -8.98 9.25 -5.24
CA GLY A 91 -7.88 8.90 -6.14
C GLY A 91 -8.05 9.29 -7.60
N ALA A 92 -9.10 8.80 -8.27
CA ALA A 92 -9.25 9.04 -9.71
C ALA A 92 -9.39 10.53 -10.04
N ASN A 93 -10.34 11.22 -9.39
CA ASN A 93 -10.63 12.61 -9.69
C ASN A 93 -9.47 13.57 -9.31
N ILE A 94 -8.73 13.30 -8.22
CA ILE A 94 -7.66 14.21 -7.78
C ILE A 94 -6.43 14.12 -8.69
N ILE A 95 -6.11 12.93 -9.20
CA ILE A 95 -4.97 12.73 -10.10
C ILE A 95 -5.31 13.27 -11.50
N GLU A 96 -6.50 13.01 -12.02
CA GLU A 96 -6.95 13.60 -13.30
C GLU A 96 -6.96 15.13 -13.26
N HIS A 97 -7.53 15.73 -12.21
CA HIS A 97 -7.54 17.20 -12.10
C HIS A 97 -6.14 17.82 -12.01
N LYS A 98 -5.18 17.17 -11.34
CA LYS A 98 -3.79 17.65 -11.28
C LYS A 98 -3.07 17.50 -12.62
N LEU A 99 -3.36 16.44 -13.38
CA LEU A 99 -2.82 16.26 -14.72
C LEU A 99 -3.37 17.30 -15.70
N ASP A 100 -4.67 17.59 -15.63
CA ASP A 100 -5.30 18.64 -16.45
C ASP A 100 -4.68 20.01 -16.17
N GLU A 101 -4.46 20.34 -14.89
CA GLU A 101 -3.84 21.61 -14.49
C GLU A 101 -2.40 21.72 -15.00
N ILE A 102 -1.60 20.64 -14.92
CA ILE A 102 -0.24 20.60 -15.48
C ILE A 102 -0.26 20.79 -17.01
N ILE A 103 -1.17 20.11 -17.71
CA ILE A 103 -1.32 20.24 -19.17
C ILE A 103 -1.68 21.68 -19.55
N GLU A 104 -2.55 22.33 -18.79
CA GLU A 104 -2.94 23.71 -19.06
C GLU A 104 -1.78 24.69 -18.84
N TYR A 105 -0.99 24.52 -17.77
CA TYR A 105 0.22 25.33 -17.56
C TYR A 105 1.24 25.13 -18.67
N LEU A 106 1.48 23.90 -19.12
CA LEU A 106 2.40 23.62 -20.22
C LEU A 106 1.96 24.30 -21.52
N LYS A 107 0.66 24.25 -21.86
CA LYS A 107 0.11 24.96 -23.03
C LYS A 107 0.34 26.46 -22.95
N ARG A 108 0.12 27.08 -21.79
CA ARG A 108 0.35 28.53 -21.58
C ARG A 108 1.81 28.91 -21.77
N ILE A 109 2.74 28.08 -21.30
CA ILE A 109 4.19 28.30 -21.48
C ILE A 109 4.56 28.21 -22.97
N THR A 110 4.08 27.19 -23.68
CA THR A 110 4.36 27.03 -25.12
C THR A 110 3.86 28.24 -25.92
N ILE A 111 2.63 28.67 -25.70
CA ILE A 111 2.06 29.86 -26.36
C ILE A 111 2.88 31.13 -26.05
N ALA A 112 3.32 31.30 -24.79
CA ALA A 112 4.13 32.45 -24.41
C ALA A 112 5.53 32.44 -25.03
N LEU A 113 6.07 31.26 -25.33
CA LEU A 113 7.35 31.10 -26.02
C LEU A 113 7.21 31.34 -27.53
N GLU A 114 6.13 30.83 -28.15
CA GLU A 114 5.83 31.05 -29.57
C GLU A 114 5.58 32.52 -29.90
N ASN A 115 4.90 33.26 -29.02
CA ASN A 115 4.63 34.69 -29.22
C ASN A 115 5.84 35.61 -28.92
N LYS A 116 6.95 35.06 -28.44
CA LYS A 116 8.20 35.80 -28.17
C LYS A 116 9.29 35.56 -29.24
N ALA A 117 9.05 34.65 -30.19
CA ALA A 117 9.89 34.39 -31.35
C ALA A 117 9.43 35.22 -32.55
#